data_AF-A0A382NBU0-F1
#
_entry.id   AF-A0A382NBU0-F1
#
_cell.length_a   1.000
_cell.length_b   1.000
_cell.length_c   1.000
_cell.angle_alpha   90.00
_cell.angle_beta   90.00
_cell.angle_gamma   90.00
#
_symmetry.space_group_name_H-M   'P 1'
#
loop_
_entity.id
_entity.type
_entity.pdbx_description
1 polymer ?
#
loop_
_entity_poly.entity_id
_entity_poly.type
_entity_poly.pdbx_seq_one_letter_code
_entity_poly.pdbx_strand_id
1 'polypeptide(L)' 'MAWPVSHSLSPRLHGYWLSQYGINGSYLPLSVPPSHFPQALKNLPNTPFVGVNVTLPHKETALAVVDVADGTARRMGAV' A
#
# COMPACT_ATOMS: atom_id res chain seq x y z
N MET A 1 0.74 2.12 2.26
CA MET A 1 0.14 3.42 2.61
C MET A 1 -0.72 3.25 3.85
N ALA A 2 -0.50 4.06 4.88
CA ALA A 2 -1.27 4.04 6.14
C ALA A 2 -1.23 5.41 6.81
N TRP A 3 -2.02 5.57 7.87
CA TRP A 3 -1.91 6.72 8.77
C TRP A 3 -2.38 6.38 10.20
N PRO A 4 -1.49 6.32 11.20
CA PRO A 4 -0.03 6.38 11.13
C PRO A 4 0.60 5.07 10.64
N VAL A 5 1.84 5.13 10.11
CA VAL A 5 2.55 3.96 9.54
C VAL A 5 3.88 3.62 10.23
N SER A 6 4.38 4.48 11.12
CA SER A 6 5.76 4.42 11.65
C SER A 6 6.08 3.17 12.46
N HIS A 7 5.09 2.52 13.07
CA HIS A 7 5.25 1.31 13.87
C HIS A 7 5.19 0.02 13.02
N SER A 8 5.02 0.13 11.70
CA SER A 8 4.92 -1.04 10.83
C SER A 8 6.23 -1.83 10.81
N LEU A 9 6.12 -3.14 11.02
CA LEU A 9 7.24 -4.08 10.87
C LEU A 9 7.43 -4.54 9.41
N SER A 10 6.51 -4.21 8.51
CA SER A 10 6.55 -4.63 7.10
C SER A 10 7.83 -4.18 6.37
N PRO A 11 8.39 -2.96 6.58
CA PRO A 11 9.67 -2.59 5.96
C PRO A 11 10.82 -3.51 6.37
N ARG A 12 10.88 -3.94 7.63
CA ARG A 12 11.90 -4.89 8.10
C ARG A 12 11.71 -6.26 7.46
N LEU A 13 10.46 -6.76 7.44
CA LEU A 13 10.13 -8.07 6.88
C LEU A 13 10.42 -8.14 5.37
N HIS A 14 9.87 -7.21 4.60
CA HIS A 14 10.07 -7.20 3.15
C HIS A 14 11.50 -6.82 2.77
N GLY A 15 12.14 -5.90 3.50
CA GLY A 15 13.55 -5.57 3.31
C GLY A 15 14.47 -6.78 3.51
N TYR A 16 14.20 -7.61 4.53
CA TYR A 16 14.92 -8.86 4.74
C TYR A 16 14.80 -9.78 3.52
N TRP A 17 13.58 -10.06 3.03
CA TRP A 17 13.38 -10.96 1.90
C TRP A 17 13.93 -10.43 0.57
N LEU A 18 13.81 -9.13 0.32
CA LEU A 18 14.42 -8.50 -0.86
C LEU A 18 15.94 -8.72 -0.87
N SER A 19 16.58 -8.54 0.28
CA SER A 19 18.01 -8.79 0.47
C SER A 19 18.36 -10.28 0.32
N GLN A 20 17.64 -11.18 1.00
CA GLN A 20 17.91 -12.62 0.94
C GLN A 20 17.84 -13.19 -0.48
N TYR A 21 16.94 -12.67 -1.32
CA TYR A 21 16.76 -13.15 -2.69
C TYR A 21 17.47 -12.30 -3.75
N GLY A 22 18.27 -11.30 -3.35
CA GLY A 22 18.99 -10.43 -4.29
C GLY A 22 18.07 -9.62 -5.22
N ILE A 23 16.85 -9.31 -4.77
CA ILE A 23 15.87 -8.56 -5.56
C ILE A 23 16.18 -7.06 -5.39
N ASN A 24 16.51 -6.39 -6.49
CA ASN A 24 16.75 -4.95 -6.48
C ASN A 24 15.44 -4.18 -6.26
N GLY A 25 15.19 -3.78 -5.02
CA GLY A 25 13.99 -3.03 -4.65
C GLY A 25 14.04 -2.56 -3.20
N SER A 26 13.03 -1.81 -2.79
CA SER A 26 12.88 -1.34 -1.41
C SER A 26 11.42 -1.32 -1.01
N TYR A 27 11.15 -1.69 0.25
CA TYR A 27 9.83 -1.57 0.84
C TYR A 27 9.81 -0.41 1.82
N LEU A 28 9.03 0.63 1.53
CA LEU A 28 9.03 1.88 2.29
C LEU A 28 7.68 2.13 2.98
N PRO A 29 7.67 2.62 4.23
CA PRO A 29 6.45 3.09 4.86
C PRO A 29 5.98 4.39 4.20
N LEU A 30 4.74 4.41 3.71
CA LEU A 30 4.11 5.60 3.12
C LEU A 30 3.04 6.14 4.06
N SER A 31 3.35 7.24 4.77
CA SER A 31 2.42 7.92 5.68
C SER A 31 1.55 8.90 4.89
N VAL A 32 0.27 8.60 4.73
CA VAL A 32 -0.65 9.40 3.90
C VAL A 32 -1.91 9.70 4.70
N PRO A 33 -2.20 10.96 5.08
CA PRO A 33 -3.44 11.31 5.77
C PRO A 33 -4.68 10.90 4.96
N PRO A 34 -5.81 10.55 5.61
CA PRO A 34 -7.04 10.13 4.92
C PRO A 34 -7.53 11.11 3.85
N SER A 35 -7.39 12.42 4.10
CA SER A 35 -7.77 13.48 3.16
C SER A 35 -6.99 13.44 1.84
N HIS A 36 -5.77 12.90 1.84
CA HIS A 36 -4.89 12.83 0.67
C HIS A 36 -4.83 11.43 0.04
N PHE A 37 -5.38 10.41 0.73
CA PHE A 37 -5.23 9.02 0.31
C PHE A 37 -5.77 8.72 -1.09
N PRO A 38 -7.01 9.13 -1.47
CA PRO A 38 -7.52 8.85 -2.81
C PRO A 38 -6.63 9.41 -3.93
N GLN A 39 -6.14 10.64 -3.76
CA GLN A 39 -5.27 11.28 -4.74
C GLN A 39 -3.89 10.61 -4.79
N ALA A 40 -3.32 10.27 -3.62
CA ALA A 40 -2.05 9.58 -3.54
C ALA A 40 -2.09 8.20 -4.21
N LEU A 41 -3.18 7.44 -4.00
CA LEU A 41 -3.37 6.13 -4.62
C LEU A 41 -3.55 6.25 -6.14
N LYS A 42 -4.37 7.21 -6.62
CA LYS A 42 -4.56 7.46 -8.06
C LYS A 42 -3.28 7.91 -8.75
N ASN A 43 -2.41 8.62 -8.05
CA ASN A 43 -1.13 9.08 -8.61
C ASN A 43 -0.02 8.02 -8.55
N LEU A 44 -0.26 6.86 -7.92
CA LEU A 44 0.73 5.80 -7.78
C LEU A 44 1.38 5.38 -9.12
N PRO A 45 0.65 5.24 -10.24
CA PRO A 45 1.24 4.91 -11.54
C PRO A 45 2.28 5.93 -12.05
N ASN A 46 2.25 7.17 -11.57
CA ASN A 46 3.21 8.22 -11.93
C ASN A 46 4.43 8.27 -11.00
N THR A 47 4.62 7.25 -10.17
CA THR A 47 5.72 7.15 -9.20
C THR A 47 6.58 5.93 -9.52
N PRO A 48 7.80 5.80 -8.97
CA PRO A 48 8.61 4.59 -9.15
C PRO A 48 8.09 3.36 -8.38
N PHE A 49 6.96 3.44 -7.68
CA PHE A 49 6.39 2.30 -6.97
C PHE A 49 5.74 1.31 -7.94
N VAL A 50 6.10 0.04 -7.82
CA VAL A 50 5.47 -1.07 -8.56
C VAL A 50 4.20 -1.61 -7.89
N GLY A 51 3.93 -1.20 -6.65
CA GLY A 51 2.79 -1.61 -5.86
C GLY A 51 2.88 -1.12 -4.42
N VAL A 52 1.77 -1.19 -3.69
CA VAL A 52 1.69 -0.79 -2.27
C VAL A 52 0.77 -1.71 -1.49
N ASN A 53 1.13 -2.00 -0.25
CA ASN A 53 0.16 -2.51 0.72
C ASN A 53 -0.67 -1.36 1.30
N VAL A 54 -1.96 -1.58 1.53
CA VAL A 54 -2.87 -0.62 2.17
C VAL A 54 -3.27 -1.14 3.55
N THR A 55 -3.31 -0.26 4.55
CA THR A 55 -3.81 -0.61 5.88
C THR A 55 -4.55 0.57 6.49
N LEU A 56 -4.93 0.45 7.77
CA LEU A 56 -5.76 1.42 8.48
C LEU A 56 -5.29 2.87 8.27
N PRO A 57 -6.23 3.81 8.05
CA PRO A 57 -7.68 3.64 7.92
C PRO A 57 -8.16 3.54 6.45
N HIS A 58 -7.30 3.08 5.54
CA HIS A 58 -7.47 3.36 4.10
C HIS A 58 -8.09 2.22 3.27
N LYS A 59 -8.38 1.06 3.87
CA LYS A 59 -8.67 -0.16 3.10
C LYS A 59 -9.96 -0.08 2.29
N GLU A 60 -11.02 0.44 2.89
CA GLU A 60 -12.33 0.63 2.27
C GLU A 60 -12.26 1.70 1.18
N THR A 61 -11.57 2.82 1.48
CA THR A 61 -11.32 3.89 0.52
C THR A 61 -10.49 3.40 -0.67
N ALA A 62 -9.54 2.49 -0.45
CA ALA A 62 -8.75 1.90 -1.53
C ALA A 62 -9.64 1.10 -2.48
N LEU A 63 -10.53 0.27 -1.95
CA LEU A 63 -11.48 -0.50 -2.76
C LEU A 63 -12.35 0.40 -3.65
N ALA A 64 -12.75 1.57 -3.14
CA ALA A 64 -13.54 2.54 -3.90
C ALA A 64 -12.76 3.27 -5.01
N VAL A 65 -11.42 3.25 -4.96
CA VAL A 65 -10.55 4.06 -5.83
C VAL A 65 -9.81 3.23 -6.87
N VAL A 66 -9.53 1.95 -6.61
CA VAL A 66 -8.84 1.06 -7.55
C VAL A 66 -9.69 0.79 -8.80
N ASP A 67 -9.04 0.70 -9.96
CA ASP A 67 -9.72 0.42 -11.23
C ASP A 67 -10.27 -1.01 -11.29
N VAL A 68 -9.55 -1.95 -10.69
CA VAL A 68 -9.91 -3.37 -10.63
C VAL A 68 -9.68 -3.88 -9.21
N ALA A 69 -10.69 -4.57 -8.68
CA ALA A 69 -10.63 -5.26 -7.41
C ALA A 69 -10.98 -6.74 -7.62
N ASP A 70 -10.24 -7.62 -6.95
CA ASP A 70 -10.53 -9.05 -6.97
C ASP A 70 -11.87 -9.35 -6.28
N GLY A 71 -12.44 -10.51 -6.61
CA GLY A 71 -13.75 -10.90 -6.06
C GLY A 71 -13.75 -11.04 -4.54
N THR A 72 -12.61 -11.35 -3.92
CA THR A 72 -12.50 -11.46 -2.46
C THR A 72 -12.47 -10.08 -1.81
N ALA A 73 -11.67 -9.14 -2.32
CA ALA A 73 -11.66 -7.75 -1.87
C ALA A 73 -13.05 -7.11 -1.94
N ARG A 74 -13.78 -7.33 -3.03
CA ARG A 74 -15.17 -6.86 -3.17
C ARG A 74 -16.11 -7.46 -2.11
N ARG A 75 -15.98 -8.76 -1.82
CA ARG A 75 -16.78 -9.41 -0.77
C ARG A 75 -16.41 -8.93 0.63
N MET A 76 -15.14 -8.64 0.87
CA MET A 76 -14.64 -8.16 2.16
C MET A 76 -14.89 -6.67 2.38
N GLY A 77 -15.13 -5.89 1.32
CA GLY A 77 -15.32 -4.45 1.39
C GLY A 77 -14.01 -3.66 1.59
N ALA A 78 -12.86 -4.30 1.37
CA ALA A 78 -11.53 -3.73 1.64
C ALA A 78 -10.46 -4.37 0.75
N VAL A 79 -9.39 -3.60 0.49
CA VAL A 79 -8.12 -4.07 -0.10
C VAL A 79 -7.04 -4.17 0.97
#